data_AF-A0A2T3FJL7-F1
#
_entry.id   AF-A0A2T3FJL7-F1
#
_cell.length_a   1.000
_cell.length_b   1.000
_cell.length_c   1.000
_cell.angle_alpha   90.00
_cell.angle_beta   90.00
_cell.angle_gamma   90.00
#
_symmetry.space_group_name_H-M   'P 1'
#
loop_
_entity.id
_entity.type
_entity.pdbx_description
1 polymer ?
#
loop_
_entity_poly.entity_id
_entity_poly.type
_entity_poly.pdbx_seq_one_letter_code
_entity_poly.pdbx_strand_id
1 'polypeptide(L)' 'MAFFLKKSTLKGRTYLSIVESYYSPQKHGGAHRTHKSLASVETWKAKGIDDPIAYFQKEVDEL' A
#
# COMPACT_ATOMS: atom_id res chain seq x y z
N MET A 1 -9.49 8.48 -9.66
CA MET A 1 -8.82 8.19 -8.37
C MET A 1 -8.06 6.91 -8.59
N ALA A 2 -6.83 6.80 -8.08
CA ALA A 2 -5.99 5.65 -8.34
C ALA A 2 -5.40 5.14 -7.02
N PHE A 3 -5.55 3.84 -6.75
CA PHE A 3 -4.89 3.21 -5.62
C PHE A 3 -3.53 2.66 -6.06
N PHE A 4 -2.56 2.71 -5.17
CA PHE A 4 -1.27 2.08 -5.40
C PHE A 4 -0.70 1.48 -4.11
N LEU A 5 0.04 0.38 -4.28
CA LEU A 5 0.72 -0.28 -3.18
C LEU A 5 2.05 0.44 -2.89
N LYS A 6 2.08 1.18 -1.79
CA LYS A 6 3.30 1.81 -1.28
C LYS A 6 4.11 0.79 -0.48
N LYS A 7 5.40 0.67 -0.81
CA LYS A 7 6.38 -0.15 -0.10
C LYS A 7 7.32 0.78 0.68
N SER A 8 7.44 0.59 1.98
CA SER A 8 8.32 1.39 2.84
C SER A 8 9.26 0.47 3.62
N THR A 9 10.57 0.64 3.47
CA THR A 9 11.56 -0.14 4.23
C THR A 9 11.89 0.57 5.54
N LEU A 10 11.66 -0.08 6.68
CA LEU A 10 11.95 0.47 8.00
C LEU A 10 12.71 -0.57 8.84
N LYS A 11 13.90 -0.21 9.32
CA LYS A 11 14.76 -1.07 10.17
C LYS A 11 14.95 -2.50 9.60
N GLY A 12 15.18 -2.60 8.29
CA GLY A 12 15.38 -3.89 7.60
C GLY A 12 14.09 -4.65 7.26
N ARG A 13 12.92 -4.16 7.68
CA ARG A 13 11.62 -4.76 7.36
C ARG A 13 10.93 -4.00 6.24
N THR A 14 10.23 -4.72 5.36
CA THR A 14 9.46 -4.11 4.27
C THR A 14 8.00 -3.99 4.69
N TYR A 15 7.51 -2.77 4.89
CA TYR A 15 6.12 -2.48 5.21
C TYR A 15 5.33 -2.16 3.95
N LEU A 16 4.09 -2.66 3.89
CA LEU A 16 3.16 -2.38 2.81
C LEU A 16 2.09 -1.41 3.28
N SER A 17 1.59 -0.55 2.40
CA SER A 17 0.44 0.31 2.67
C SER A 17 -0.26 0.61 1.37
N ILE A 18 -1.58 0.60 1.37
CA ILE A 18 -2.40 1.02 0.24
C ILE A 18 -2.61 2.52 0.36
N VAL A 19 -2.25 3.24 -0.70
CA VAL A 19 -2.34 4.69 -0.77
C VAL A 19 -3.28 5.05 -1.91
N GLU A 20 -4.21 5.93 -1.62
CA GLU A 20 -5.14 6.53 -2.58
C GLU A 20 -4.53 7.82 -3.11
N SER A 21 -4.45 7.93 -4.43
CA SER A 21 -4.16 9.17 -5.14
C SER A 21 -5.47 9.83 -5.60
N TYR A 22 -5.72 11.02 -5.09
CA TYR A 22 -6.92 11.82 -5.38
C TYR A 22 -6.54 13.27 -5.66
N TYR A 23 -7.38 13.96 -6.41
CA TYR A 23 -7.22 15.40 -6.61
C TYR A 23 -7.68 16.14 -5.36
N SER A 24 -6.79 16.92 -4.74
CA SER A 24 -7.13 17.77 -3.61
C SER A 24 -7.34 19.21 -4.10
N PRO A 25 -8.58 19.73 -4.07
CA PRO A 25 -8.85 21.11 -4.45
C PRO A 25 -8.17 22.11 -3.51
N GLN A 26 -7.95 21.76 -2.24
CA GLN A 26 -7.24 22.61 -1.27
C GLN A 26 -5.75 22.77 -1.60
N LYS A 27 -5.13 21.76 -2.18
CA LYS A 27 -3.71 21.81 -2.57
C LYS A 27 -3.51 22.12 -4.06
N HIS A 28 -4.59 22.38 -4.80
CA HIS A 28 -4.59 22.61 -6.24
C HIS A 28 -3.76 21.57 -7.01
N GLY A 29 -3.86 20.29 -6.63
CA GLY A 29 -3.02 19.24 -7.19
C GLY A 29 -3.33 17.84 -6.67
N GLY A 30 -2.51 16.87 -7.10
CA GLY A 30 -2.60 15.49 -6.63
C GLY A 30 -2.18 15.36 -5.17
N ALA A 31 -3.01 14.73 -4.35
CA ALA A 31 -2.72 14.39 -2.97
C ALA A 31 -2.81 12.88 -2.77
N HIS A 32 -2.01 12.39 -1.81
CA HIS A 32 -1.97 11.00 -1.44
C HIS A 32 -2.52 10.83 -0.03
N ARG A 33 -3.46 9.92 0.15
CA ARG A 33 -4.00 9.54 1.46
C ARG A 33 -3.72 8.06 1.72
N THR A 34 -3.26 7.74 2.91
CA THR A 34 -3.16 6.34 3.33
C THR A 34 -4.57 5.79 3.47
N HIS A 35 -4.94 4.88 2.57
CA HIS A 35 -6.22 4.19 2.59
C HIS A 35 -6.19 3.06 3.64
N LYS A 36 -5.13 2.25 3.60
CA LYS A 36 -4.96 1.10 4.50
C LYS A 36 -3.49 0.88 4.83
N SER A 37 -3.14 0.93 6.10
CA SER A 37 -1.80 0.54 6.57
C SER A 37 -1.73 -0.97 6.73
N LEU A 38 -0.82 -1.63 6.02
CA LEU A 38 -0.61 -3.08 6.13
C LEU A 38 0.63 -3.37 6.99
N ALA A 39 0.74 -4.62 7.44
CA ALA A 39 1.92 -5.09 8.15
C ALA A 39 3.12 -5.29 7.20
N SER A 40 4.25 -5.73 7.78
CA SER A 40 5.43 -6.06 6.99
C SER A 40 5.22 -7.30 6.11
N VAL A 41 5.91 -7.34 4.98
CA VAL A 41 5.99 -8.49 4.08
C VAL A 41 6.36 -9.75 4.88
N GLU A 42 7.33 -9.67 5.80
CA GLU A 42 7.70 -10.78 6.68
C GLU A 42 6.54 -11.26 7.56
N THR A 43 5.74 -10.34 8.09
CA THR A 43 4.56 -10.69 8.90
C THR A 43 3.53 -11.44 8.07
N TRP A 44 3.31 -11.00 6.82
CA TRP A 44 2.39 -11.66 5.90
C TRP A 44 2.91 -13.01 5.41
N LYS A 45 4.22 -13.13 5.14
CA LYS A 45 4.89 -14.40 4.86
C LYS A 45 4.75 -15.38 6.03
N ALA A 46 4.95 -14.91 7.26
CA ALA A 46 4.74 -15.72 8.47
C ALA A 46 3.28 -16.15 8.68
N LYS A 47 2.31 -15.40 8.13
CA LYS A 47 0.89 -15.77 8.13
C LYS A 47 0.51 -16.76 7.02
N GLY A 48 1.44 -17.12 6.14
CA GLY A 48 1.21 -18.05 5.03
C GLY A 48 0.89 -17.38 3.68
N ILE A 49 1.13 -16.07 3.53
CA ILE A 49 1.06 -15.39 2.23
C ILE A 49 2.45 -15.41 1.60
N ASP A 50 2.64 -16.27 0.59
CA ASP A 50 3.93 -16.45 -0.09
C ASP A 50 4.43 -15.13 -0.73
N ASP A 51 3.54 -14.46 -1.46
CA ASP A 51 3.79 -13.18 -2.12
C ASP A 51 2.83 -12.07 -1.67
N PRO A 52 3.10 -11.41 -0.52
CA PRO A 52 2.27 -10.33 -0.01
C PRO A 52 2.15 -9.19 -1.02
N ILE A 53 3.22 -8.91 -1.75
CA ILE A 53 3.24 -7.84 -2.73
C ILE A 53 2.23 -8.12 -3.86
N ALA A 54 2.26 -9.31 -4.45
CA ALA A 54 1.34 -9.67 -5.53
C ALA A 54 -0.10 -9.78 -5.02
N TYR A 55 -0.29 -10.33 -3.83
CA TYR A 55 -1.59 -10.43 -3.17
C TYR A 55 -2.24 -9.06 -2.99
N PHE A 56 -1.53 -8.11 -2.34
CA PHE A 56 -2.05 -6.76 -2.14
C PHE A 56 -2.05 -5.92 -3.42
N GLN A 57 -1.21 -6.24 -4.41
CA GLN A 57 -1.26 -5.58 -5.71
C GLN A 57 -2.57 -5.91 -6.45
N LYS A 58 -3.06 -7.15 -6.36
CA LYS A 58 -4.39 -7.51 -6.88
C LYS A 58 -5.51 -6.80 -6.11
N GLU A 59 -5.44 -6.77 -4.78
CA GLU A 59 -6.41 -6.03 -3.96
C GLU A 59 -6.46 -4.54 -4.34
N VAL A 60 -5.34 -3.94 -4.72
CA VAL A 60 -5.25 -2.56 -5.21
C VAL A 60 -5.78 -2.39 -6.64
N ASP A 61 -5.61 -3.39 -7.50
CA ASP A 61 -6.10 -3.38 -8.88
C ASP A 61 -7.64 -3.52 -8.95
N GLU A 62 -8.22 -4.20 -7.96
CA GLU A 62 -9.67 -4.36 -7.81
C GLU A 62 -10.37 -3.14 -7.14
N LEU A 63 -9.61 -2.16 -6.64
CA LEU A 63 -10.09 -0.94 -5.97
C LEU A 63 -10.19 0.26 -6.93
#